data_AF-A0A9P6LSB8-F1
#
_entry.id   AF-A0A9P6LSB8-F1
#
_cell.length_a   1.000
_cell.length_b   1.000
_cell.length_c   1.000
_cell.angle_alpha   90.00
_cell.angle_beta   90.00
_cell.angle_gamma   90.00
#
_symmetry.space_group_name_H-M   'P 1'
#
loop_
_entity.id
_entity.type
_entity.pdbx_description
1 polymer ?
#
loop_
_entity_poly.entity_id
_entity_poly.type
_entity_poly.pdbx_seq_one_letter_code
_entity_poly.pdbx_strand_id
1 'polypeptide(L)'
;MTQLQYRMQTLQQQQQQQQLQHAQWTVDHQPQPTLISYQKPILADNGQQQLTRPLQSESLHSLENQDLWPQEQEIRDLLFTPGLSPCEFSEKNSSSSIQIECNNVQNVQDHSSSNTQSLVPATYKRRKEEEYEIEDEANSKAKVKRPRKALQLQKRLEIISFCEVNQKMPVTKISKKFNVPRSTIYGIINNKDILNKLAKSQPSAGLNLERYRKDGSRFRILEELLVTWSLISRQHSYQQKAYVPSFCDPQDAF
;
A
#
# COMPACT_ATOMS: atom_id res chain seq x y z
N MET A 1 -25.87 -53.42 -3.89
CA MET A 1 -25.04 -52.28 -3.46
C MET A 1 -25.94 -51.22 -2.89
N THR A 2 -25.61 -50.67 -1.72
CA THR A 2 -26.45 -49.67 -1.06
C THR A 2 -26.22 -48.29 -1.68
N GLN A 3 -27.25 -47.43 -1.67
CA GLN A 3 -27.17 -46.05 -2.19
C GLN A 3 -25.98 -45.26 -1.63
N LEU A 4 -25.57 -45.57 -0.39
CA LEU A 4 -24.39 -45.01 0.27
C LEU A 4 -23.07 -45.37 -0.43
N GLN A 5 -22.90 -46.63 -0.84
CA GLN A 5 -21.68 -47.09 -1.53
C GLN A 5 -21.50 -46.37 -2.87
N TYR A 6 -22.60 -46.20 -3.62
CA TYR A 6 -22.60 -45.45 -4.87
C TYR A 6 -22.21 -43.98 -4.65
N ARG A 7 -22.76 -43.34 -3.60
CA ARG A 7 -22.43 -41.94 -3.26
C ARG A 7 -20.98 -41.75 -2.83
N MET A 8 -20.40 -42.70 -2.08
CA MET A 8 -18.97 -42.62 -1.75
C MET A 8 -18.09 -42.79 -2.98
N GLN A 9 -18.45 -43.72 -3.88
CA GLN A 9 -17.70 -43.96 -5.10
C GLN A 9 -17.70 -42.73 -6.02
N THR A 10 -18.84 -42.05 -6.15
CA THR A 10 -18.93 -40.82 -6.97
C THR A 10 -18.15 -39.66 -6.35
N LEU A 11 -18.17 -39.50 -5.03
CA LEU A 11 -17.34 -38.49 -4.35
C LEU A 11 -15.84 -38.74 -4.54
N GLN A 12 -15.41 -40.00 -4.43
CA GLN A 12 -14.02 -40.37 -4.65
C GLN A 12 -13.58 -40.09 -6.10
N GLN A 13 -14.44 -40.41 -7.07
CA GLN A 13 -14.18 -40.11 -8.47
C GLN A 13 -14.11 -38.59 -8.74
N GLN A 14 -14.99 -37.80 -8.12
CA GLN A 14 -14.96 -36.35 -8.24
C GLN A 14 -13.68 -35.75 -7.66
N GLN A 15 -13.20 -36.27 -6.52
CA GLN A 15 -11.95 -35.82 -5.90
C GLN A 15 -10.74 -36.12 -6.81
N GLN A 16 -10.69 -37.29 -7.44
CA GLN A 16 -9.64 -37.61 -8.43
C GLN A 16 -9.64 -36.65 -9.62
N GLN A 17 -10.82 -36.30 -10.15
CA GLN A 17 -10.90 -35.34 -11.24
C GLN A 17 -10.38 -33.95 -10.85
N GLN A 18 -10.65 -33.48 -9.63
CA GLN A 18 -10.11 -32.22 -9.14
C GLN A 18 -8.58 -32.24 -9.02
N GLN A 19 -8.00 -33.36 -8.57
CA GLN A 19 -6.54 -33.52 -8.50
C GLN A 19 -5.89 -33.47 -9.88
N LEU A 20 -6.50 -34.11 -10.88
CA LEU A 20 -6.01 -34.06 -12.27
C LEU A 20 -6.07 -32.65 -12.86
N GLN A 21 -7.16 -31.90 -12.61
CA GLN A 21 -7.27 -30.51 -13.06
C GLN A 21 -6.21 -29.61 -12.42
N HIS A 22 -5.94 -29.78 -11.12
CA HIS A 22 -4.90 -29.01 -10.43
C HIS A 22 -3.50 -29.35 -10.94
N ALA A 23 -3.20 -30.63 -11.18
CA ALA A 23 -1.93 -31.06 -11.74
C ALA A 23 -1.70 -30.44 -13.12
N GLN A 24 -2.72 -30.43 -13.98
CA GLN A 24 -2.63 -29.86 -15.32
C GLN A 24 -2.44 -28.34 -15.29
N TRP A 25 -3.17 -27.64 -14.42
CA TRP A 25 -2.97 -26.20 -14.22
C TRP A 25 -1.55 -25.86 -13.77
N THR A 26 -0.94 -26.69 -12.92
CA THR A 26 0.42 -26.49 -12.40
C THR A 26 1.47 -26.63 -13.51
N VAL A 27 1.28 -27.56 -14.45
CA VAL A 27 2.18 -27.74 -15.60
C VAL A 27 2.12 -26.54 -16.54
N ASP A 28 0.91 -26.03 -16.83
CA ASP A 28 0.73 -24.90 -17.76
C ASP A 28 1.27 -23.57 -17.22
N HIS A 29 1.35 -23.43 -15.90
CA HIS A 29 1.77 -22.19 -15.23
C HIS A 29 3.14 -22.30 -14.56
N GLN A 30 3.88 -23.39 -14.79
CA GLN A 30 5.24 -23.51 -14.29
C GLN A 30 6.09 -22.42 -14.98
N PRO A 31 6.64 -21.45 -14.23
CA PRO A 31 7.44 -20.39 -14.81
C PRO A 31 8.63 -21.04 -15.51
N GLN A 32 8.69 -20.86 -16.84
CA GLN A 32 9.82 -21.30 -17.65
C GLN A 32 11.10 -20.78 -16.99
N PRO A 33 12.09 -21.65 -16.69
CA PRO A 33 13.35 -21.20 -16.13
C PRO A 33 13.98 -20.25 -17.14
N THR A 34 13.95 -18.95 -16.84
CA THR A 34 14.67 -17.96 -17.62
C THR A 34 16.14 -18.30 -17.48
N LEU A 35 16.72 -18.88 -18.53
CA LEU A 35 18.16 -18.99 -18.71
C LEU A 35 18.71 -17.56 -18.70
N ILE A 36 19.11 -17.10 -17.51
CA ILE A 36 19.93 -15.89 -17.36
C ILE A 36 21.27 -16.27 -17.97
N SER A 37 21.46 -15.95 -19.25
CA SER A 37 22.77 -16.05 -19.87
C SER A 37 23.64 -15.00 -19.19
N TYR A 38 24.57 -15.46 -18.38
CA TYR A 38 25.63 -14.62 -17.83
C TYR A 38 26.58 -14.27 -18.99
N GLN A 39 26.22 -13.28 -19.80
CA GLN A 39 27.18 -12.60 -20.65
C GLN A 39 28.05 -11.72 -19.74
N LYS A 40 29.18 -12.31 -19.36
CA LYS A 40 30.28 -11.66 -18.67
C LYS A 40 30.74 -10.47 -19.53
N PRO A 41 30.65 -9.21 -19.05
CA PRO A 41 31.18 -8.09 -19.80
C PRO A 41 32.70 -8.25 -19.93
N ILE A 42 33.17 -8.32 -21.17
CA ILE A 42 34.59 -8.30 -21.51
C ILE A 42 35.07 -6.88 -21.20
N LEU A 43 35.66 -6.69 -20.02
CA LEU A 43 36.50 -5.54 -19.73
C LEU A 43 37.78 -5.70 -20.55
N ALA A 44 37.94 -4.85 -21.56
CA ALA A 44 39.23 -4.61 -22.18
C ALA A 44 40.09 -3.84 -21.16
N ASP A 45 40.92 -4.57 -20.42
CA ASP A 45 41.97 -3.98 -19.58
C ASP A 45 43.33 -4.35 -20.17
N ASN A 46 44.03 -3.30 -20.65
CA ASN A 46 45.42 -3.35 -21.08
C ASN A 46 46.27 -3.25 -19.82
N GLY A 47 46.87 -4.34 -19.35
CA GLY A 47 47.84 -4.22 -18.28
C GLY A 47 48.27 -5.55 -17.72
N GLN A 48 49.46 -5.98 -18.12
CA GLN A 48 50.22 -7.07 -17.52
C GLN A 48 50.19 -7.01 -15.99
N GLN A 49 49.94 -8.15 -15.34
CA GLN A 49 50.95 -8.79 -14.49
C GLN A 49 50.47 -10.17 -14.01
N GLN A 50 51.40 -11.12 -14.14
CA GLN A 50 51.28 -12.51 -13.71
C GLN A 50 51.31 -12.57 -12.19
N LEU A 51 50.35 -13.25 -11.55
CA LEU A 51 50.61 -13.91 -10.28
C LEU A 51 49.68 -15.12 -10.12
N THR A 52 50.30 -16.28 -10.22
CA THR A 52 49.75 -17.60 -9.91
C THR A 52 49.43 -17.71 -8.43
N ARG A 53 48.19 -18.07 -8.08
CA ARG A 53 47.86 -18.62 -6.76
C ARG A 53 46.94 -19.84 -6.91
N PRO A 54 47.25 -20.97 -6.26
CA PRO A 54 46.45 -22.19 -6.36
C PRO A 54 45.19 -22.11 -5.50
N LEU A 55 44.13 -22.71 -6.02
CA LEU A 55 42.85 -22.96 -5.37
C LEU A 55 43.03 -23.83 -4.11
N GLN A 56 42.69 -23.28 -2.95
CA GLN A 56 42.33 -24.07 -1.78
C GLN A 56 40.79 -24.09 -1.67
N SER A 57 40.26 -25.30 -1.61
CA SER A 57 38.87 -25.63 -1.33
C SER A 57 38.57 -25.33 0.14
N GLU A 58 37.79 -24.28 0.41
CA GLU A 58 37.28 -24.03 1.76
C GLU A 58 35.93 -24.75 1.97
N SER A 59 35.92 -25.50 3.07
CA SER A 59 34.85 -26.31 3.62
C SER A 59 33.70 -25.43 4.13
N LEU A 60 32.46 -25.79 3.80
CA LEU A 60 31.25 -25.26 4.39
C LEU A 60 31.12 -25.76 5.84
N HIS A 61 31.60 -24.97 6.80
CA HIS A 61 31.23 -25.13 8.21
C HIS A 61 30.25 -24.03 8.65
N SER A 62 29.13 -24.49 9.20
CA SER A 62 28.34 -23.86 10.28
C SER A 62 27.97 -22.39 10.15
N LEU A 63 26.81 -22.13 9.54
CA LEU A 63 25.98 -20.95 9.84
C LEU A 63 24.96 -21.36 10.90
N GLU A 64 25.44 -21.50 12.14
CA GLU A 64 24.59 -21.65 13.32
C GLU A 64 24.92 -20.50 14.27
N ASN A 65 23.89 -19.68 14.54
CA ASN A 65 23.84 -18.58 15.50
C ASN A 65 24.73 -17.35 15.20
N GLN A 66 24.18 -16.41 14.41
CA GLN A 66 24.54 -15.00 14.54
C GLN A 66 23.54 -14.30 15.48
N ASP A 67 24.09 -13.93 16.63
CA ASP A 67 23.69 -12.91 17.59
C ASP A 67 22.49 -12.03 17.19
N LEU A 68 21.39 -12.21 17.92
CA LEU A 68 20.35 -11.20 18.04
C LEU A 68 20.95 -9.92 18.63
N TRP A 69 20.61 -8.78 18.03
CA TRP A 69 21.03 -7.47 18.47
C TRP A 69 20.58 -7.18 19.92
N PRO A 70 21.41 -6.51 20.75
CA PRO A 70 21.08 -6.20 22.15
C PRO A 70 19.78 -5.40 22.35
N GLN A 71 19.32 -4.70 21.31
CA GLN A 71 18.15 -3.83 21.37
C GLN A 71 16.81 -4.60 21.28
N GLU A 72 16.81 -5.85 20.80
CA GLU A 72 15.59 -6.67 20.74
C GLU A 72 15.36 -7.53 22.00
N GLN A 73 16.40 -7.76 22.81
CA GLN A 73 16.26 -8.46 24.10
C GLN A 73 15.52 -7.61 25.14
N GLU A 74 15.75 -6.29 25.17
CA GLU A 74 15.11 -5.38 26.13
C GLU A 74 13.59 -5.28 25.93
N ILE A 75 13.09 -5.41 24.69
CA ILE A 75 11.66 -5.41 24.38
C ILE A 75 11.00 -6.75 24.75
N ARG A 76 11.72 -7.86 24.65
CA ARG A 76 11.21 -9.18 25.07
C ARG A 76 11.07 -9.28 26.58
N ASP A 77 12.02 -8.75 27.34
CA ASP A 77 12.00 -8.79 28.81
C ASP A 77 10.91 -7.88 29.41
N LEU A 78 10.51 -6.82 28.70
CA LEU A 78 9.37 -5.97 29.11
C LEU A 78 7.99 -6.59 28.84
N LEU A 79 7.88 -7.55 27.90
CA LEU A 79 6.60 -8.17 27.52
C LEU A 79 6.35 -9.52 28.21
N PHE A 80 7.36 -10.13 28.84
CA PHE A 80 7.28 -11.45 29.45
C PHE A 80 7.87 -11.46 30.88
N THR A 81 7.41 -10.58 31.76
CA THR A 81 7.51 -10.82 33.22
C THR A 81 6.32 -11.64 33.71
N PRO A 82 6.48 -12.95 33.97
CA PRO A 82 5.42 -13.76 34.57
C PRO A 82 5.36 -13.43 36.06
N GLY A 83 4.31 -12.74 36.52
CA GLY A 83 4.14 -12.53 37.96
C GLY A 83 3.26 -11.36 38.40
N LEU A 84 2.76 -10.50 37.52
CA LEU A 84 1.84 -9.44 37.94
C LEU A 84 0.39 -9.90 37.84
N SER A 85 -0.11 -10.33 39.00
CA SER A 85 -1.53 -10.46 39.32
C SER A 85 -2.29 -9.17 38.92
N PRO A 86 -3.46 -9.27 38.27
CA PRO A 86 -4.29 -8.13 37.93
C PRO A 86 -4.94 -7.56 39.20
N CYS A 87 -4.24 -6.68 39.91
CA CYS A 87 -4.82 -5.87 40.98
C CYS A 87 -5.00 -4.43 40.51
N GLU A 88 -6.28 -4.04 40.41
CA GLU A 88 -6.82 -2.71 40.67
C GLU A 88 -6.16 -1.52 39.97
N PHE A 89 -6.62 -1.27 38.74
CA PHE A 89 -6.46 0.02 38.08
C PHE A 89 -7.41 1.03 38.74
N SER A 90 -6.93 1.71 39.78
CA SER A 90 -7.63 2.82 40.43
C SER A 90 -7.67 4.03 39.49
N GLU A 91 -8.87 4.38 39.04
CA GLU A 91 -9.18 5.60 38.29
C GLU A 91 -8.83 6.84 39.14
N LYS A 92 -7.63 7.40 38.93
CA LYS A 92 -7.33 8.78 39.32
C LYS A 92 -7.26 9.65 38.08
N ASN A 93 -8.42 10.21 37.76
CA ASN A 93 -8.61 11.37 36.92
C ASN A 93 -7.56 12.44 37.25
N SER A 94 -6.61 12.66 36.34
CA SER A 94 -5.80 13.87 36.29
C SER A 94 -6.00 14.53 34.94
N SER A 95 -7.04 15.36 34.89
CA SER A 95 -7.22 16.38 33.85
C SER A 95 -6.04 17.35 33.90
N SER A 96 -5.01 17.09 33.10
CA SER A 96 -4.02 18.10 32.75
C SER A 96 -4.48 18.76 31.46
N SER A 97 -5.03 19.96 31.62
CA SER A 97 -5.40 20.86 30.54
C SER A 97 -4.12 21.37 29.89
N ILE A 98 -3.72 20.75 28.78
CA ILE A 98 -2.61 21.24 27.96
C ILE A 98 -3.16 22.39 27.12
N GLN A 99 -2.95 23.63 27.58
CA GLN A 99 -3.13 24.81 26.74
C GLN A 99 -1.98 24.86 25.73
N ILE A 100 -2.29 24.60 24.47
CA ILE A 100 -1.38 24.81 23.36
C ILE A 100 -1.48 26.29 22.98
N GLU A 101 -0.52 27.09 23.43
CA GLU A 101 -0.30 28.46 22.95
C GLU A 101 0.09 28.42 21.46
N CYS A 102 -0.85 28.81 20.60
CA CYS A 102 -0.59 29.08 19.20
C CYS A 102 0.10 30.45 19.09
N ASN A 103 1.43 30.47 19.11
CA ASN A 103 2.21 31.67 18.79
C ASN A 103 1.99 32.07 17.32
N ASN A 104 1.21 33.13 17.15
CA ASN A 104 0.92 33.82 15.89
C ASN A 104 2.16 34.62 15.46
N VAL A 105 3.02 34.02 14.64
CA VAL A 105 4.13 34.73 14.00
C VAL A 105 3.58 35.48 12.79
N GLN A 106 3.22 36.73 13.01
CA GLN A 106 3.19 37.75 11.96
C GLN A 106 4.62 38.01 11.51
N ASN A 107 4.96 37.64 10.28
CA ASN A 107 6.12 38.23 9.61
C ASN A 107 5.64 38.86 8.30
N VAL A 108 5.43 40.17 8.39
CA VAL A 108 5.25 41.10 7.28
C VAL A 108 6.65 41.39 6.74
N GLN A 109 6.90 41.04 5.48
CA GLN A 109 8.05 41.60 4.78
C GLN A 109 7.63 41.97 3.36
N ASP A 110 7.21 43.23 3.26
CA ASP A 110 7.08 43.97 2.02
C ASP A 110 8.47 44.12 1.39
N HIS A 111 8.64 43.57 0.20
CA HIS A 111 9.71 43.96 -0.71
C HIS A 111 9.11 44.52 -1.98
N SER A 112 8.88 45.83 -1.90
CA SER A 112 8.82 46.78 -2.99
C SER A 112 10.16 46.81 -3.74
N SER A 113 10.11 46.58 -5.06
CA SER A 113 11.02 47.04 -6.14
C SER A 113 10.68 46.20 -7.38
N SER A 114 10.57 46.68 -8.62
CA SER A 114 10.90 47.97 -9.19
C SER A 114 10.26 48.06 -10.58
N ASN A 115 9.76 49.26 -10.84
CA ASN A 115 9.24 49.82 -12.07
C ASN A 115 10.23 49.69 -13.25
N THR A 116 9.80 49.06 -14.34
CA THR A 116 10.35 49.29 -15.69
C THR A 116 9.19 49.49 -16.68
N GLN A 117 8.99 50.76 -17.02
CA GLN A 117 8.12 51.21 -18.10
C GLN A 117 8.70 50.73 -19.43
N SER A 118 7.92 49.97 -20.20
CA SER A 118 8.16 49.77 -21.63
C SER A 118 6.98 50.37 -22.39
N LEU A 119 7.22 51.55 -22.94
CA LEU A 119 6.36 52.23 -23.90
C LEU A 119 6.27 51.37 -25.17
N VAL A 120 5.11 50.81 -25.43
CA VAL A 120 4.70 50.43 -26.80
C VAL A 120 3.39 51.15 -27.09
N PRO A 121 3.29 51.92 -28.19
CA PRO A 121 2.08 52.67 -28.51
C PRO A 121 1.00 51.71 -29.03
N ALA A 122 0.04 51.39 -28.16
CA ALA A 122 -1.19 50.72 -28.57
C ALA A 122 -2.09 51.73 -29.31
N THR A 123 -2.21 51.55 -30.62
CA THR A 123 -3.20 52.23 -31.45
C THR A 123 -4.60 51.74 -31.07
N TYR A 124 -5.26 52.53 -30.23
CA TYR A 124 -6.66 52.36 -29.84
C TYR A 124 -7.58 52.48 -31.06
N LYS A 125 -8.10 51.34 -31.54
CA LYS A 125 -9.35 51.32 -32.32
C LYS A 125 -10.51 51.50 -31.34
N ARG A 126 -10.92 52.75 -31.19
CA ARG A 126 -12.19 53.23 -30.65
C ARG A 126 -13.35 52.45 -31.30
N ARG A 127 -13.94 51.50 -30.57
CA ARG A 127 -15.18 50.82 -30.98
C ARG A 127 -16.16 50.86 -29.81
N LYS A 128 -17.11 51.79 -29.95
CA LYS A 128 -18.43 51.87 -29.33
C LYS A 128 -18.60 51.18 -27.98
N GLU A 129 -18.55 52.02 -26.95
CA GLU A 129 -19.34 51.86 -25.73
C GLU A 129 -20.82 51.90 -26.14
N GLU A 130 -21.48 50.75 -26.14
CA GLU A 130 -22.94 50.66 -26.06
C GLU A 130 -23.23 49.86 -24.78
N GLU A 131 -24.02 50.51 -23.92
CA GLU A 131 -24.47 50.10 -22.61
C GLU A 131 -25.04 48.68 -22.62
N TYR A 132 -24.60 47.89 -21.65
CA TYR A 132 -25.36 46.74 -21.20
C TYR A 132 -25.07 46.56 -19.70
N GLU A 133 -25.76 47.35 -18.88
CA GLU A 133 -25.95 47.06 -17.46
C GLU A 133 -26.78 45.78 -17.37
N ILE A 134 -26.09 44.63 -17.31
CA ILE A 134 -26.71 43.40 -16.82
C ILE A 134 -26.56 43.44 -15.31
N GLU A 135 -27.70 43.54 -14.65
CA GLU A 135 -27.88 43.29 -13.23
C GLU A 135 -27.31 41.91 -12.87
N ASP A 136 -26.02 41.86 -12.48
CA ASP A 136 -25.35 40.69 -11.88
C ASP A 136 -25.73 40.54 -10.39
N GLU A 137 -26.98 40.86 -10.04
CA GLU A 137 -27.51 40.71 -8.68
C GLU A 137 -28.05 39.30 -8.43
N ALA A 138 -27.48 38.67 -7.41
CA ALA A 138 -28.10 37.62 -6.61
C ALA A 138 -28.37 36.25 -7.24
N ASN A 139 -27.31 35.55 -7.68
CA ASN A 139 -27.30 34.08 -7.60
C ASN A 139 -26.04 33.51 -6.93
N SER A 140 -25.64 34.13 -5.81
CA SER A 140 -24.69 33.57 -4.85
C SER A 140 -25.33 32.44 -4.03
N LYS A 141 -26.00 31.49 -4.68
CA LYS A 141 -26.31 30.20 -4.05
C LYS A 141 -24.97 29.52 -3.83
N ALA A 142 -24.50 29.56 -2.58
CA ALA A 142 -23.29 28.90 -2.13
C ALA A 142 -23.27 27.47 -2.70
N LYS A 143 -22.47 27.26 -3.76
CA LYS A 143 -22.38 25.97 -4.45
C LYS A 143 -21.88 24.98 -3.41
N VAL A 144 -22.79 24.16 -2.89
CA VAL A 144 -22.47 23.07 -1.96
C VAL A 144 -21.29 22.31 -2.56
N LYS A 145 -20.12 22.42 -1.92
CA LYS A 145 -18.88 21.81 -2.39
C LYS A 145 -19.11 20.30 -2.36
N ARG A 146 -19.47 19.72 -3.52
CA ARG A 146 -19.67 18.28 -3.63
C ARG A 146 -18.40 17.58 -3.15
N PRO A 147 -18.51 16.55 -2.29
CA PRO A 147 -17.35 15.83 -1.81
C PRO A 147 -16.60 15.27 -3.01
N ARG A 148 -15.31 15.59 -3.10
CA ARG A 148 -14.43 15.05 -4.16
C ARG A 148 -14.28 13.56 -3.91
N LYS A 149 -14.99 12.74 -4.69
CA LYS A 149 -14.84 11.28 -4.64
C LYS A 149 -13.43 10.92 -5.09
N ALA A 150 -12.69 10.21 -4.23
CA ALA A 150 -11.36 9.73 -4.56
C ALA A 150 -11.45 8.68 -5.67
N LEU A 151 -10.51 8.71 -6.63
CA LEU A 151 -10.44 7.67 -7.65
C LEU A 151 -9.95 6.36 -7.01
N GLN A 152 -10.66 5.25 -7.22
CA GLN A 152 -10.26 3.92 -6.77
C GLN A 152 -8.93 3.48 -7.41
N LEU A 153 -8.15 2.66 -6.69
CA LEU A 153 -6.86 2.17 -7.15
C LEU A 153 -6.96 1.45 -8.51
N GLN A 154 -7.94 0.55 -8.67
CA GLN A 154 -8.15 -0.21 -9.90
C GLN A 154 -8.32 0.72 -11.11
N LYS A 155 -9.12 1.78 -10.97
CA LYS A 155 -9.32 2.78 -12.03
C LYS A 155 -8.06 3.57 -12.35
N ARG A 156 -7.17 3.80 -11.37
CA ARG A 156 -5.87 4.44 -11.63
C ARG A 156 -4.94 3.52 -12.42
N LEU A 157 -4.91 2.23 -12.08
CA LEU A 157 -4.12 1.22 -12.80
C LEU A 157 -4.62 1.05 -14.24
N GLU A 158 -5.94 1.07 -14.45
CA GLU A 158 -6.53 1.06 -15.80
C GLU A 158 -6.12 2.28 -16.63
N ILE A 159 -6.04 3.46 -16.02
CA ILE A 159 -5.53 4.66 -16.69
C ILE A 159 -4.04 4.48 -17.05
N ILE A 160 -3.23 3.91 -16.17
CA ILE A 160 -1.80 3.65 -16.43
C ILE A 160 -1.65 2.69 -17.61
N SER A 161 -2.30 1.53 -17.58
CA SER A 161 -2.21 0.54 -18.66
C SER A 161 -2.71 1.12 -19.98
N PHE A 162 -3.78 1.92 -19.96
CA PHE A 162 -4.28 2.58 -21.15
C PHE A 162 -3.27 3.60 -21.72
N CYS A 163 -2.60 4.39 -20.88
CA CYS A 163 -1.54 5.32 -21.29
C CYS A 163 -0.33 4.58 -21.89
N GLU A 164 0.07 3.45 -21.30
CA GLU A 164 1.21 2.64 -21.78
C GLU A 164 0.95 2.00 -23.14
N VAL A 165 -0.29 1.54 -23.39
CA VAL A 165 -0.71 1.03 -24.71
C VAL A 165 -0.85 2.17 -25.74
N ASN A 166 -1.28 3.36 -25.31
CA ASN A 166 -1.60 4.49 -26.20
C ASN A 166 -0.61 5.66 -26.03
N GLN A 167 0.70 5.41 -26.13
CA GLN A 167 1.75 6.40 -25.83
C GLN A 167 1.65 7.70 -26.64
N LYS A 168 1.09 7.64 -27.86
CA LYS A 168 0.93 8.80 -28.75
C LYS A 168 -0.36 9.58 -28.52
N MET A 169 -1.25 9.10 -27.65
CA MET A 169 -2.53 9.76 -27.41
C MET A 169 -2.35 10.97 -26.49
N PRO A 170 -2.85 12.17 -26.86
CA PRO A 170 -2.73 13.33 -25.99
C PRO A 170 -3.57 13.15 -24.71
N VAL A 171 -3.01 13.59 -23.58
CA VAL A 171 -3.64 13.49 -22.24
C VAL A 171 -5.05 14.10 -22.22
N THR A 172 -5.33 15.12 -23.05
CA THR A 172 -6.67 15.69 -23.21
C THR A 172 -7.71 14.68 -23.68
N LYS A 173 -7.36 13.76 -24.61
CA LYS A 173 -8.27 12.70 -25.06
C LYS A 173 -8.48 11.65 -23.98
N ILE A 174 -7.41 11.30 -23.25
CA ILE A 174 -7.46 10.36 -22.12
C ILE A 174 -8.35 10.93 -21.00
N SER A 175 -8.19 12.20 -20.68
CA SER A 175 -9.02 12.95 -19.71
C SER A 175 -10.51 12.88 -20.04
N LYS A 176 -10.87 13.10 -21.31
CA LYS A 176 -12.25 12.96 -21.78
C LYS A 176 -12.75 11.51 -21.68
N LYS A 177 -11.93 10.54 -22.06
CA LYS A 177 -12.29 9.11 -22.03
C LYS A 177 -12.62 8.61 -20.63
N PHE A 178 -11.81 8.96 -19.63
CA PHE A 178 -12.00 8.47 -18.26
C PHE A 178 -12.85 9.40 -17.39
N ASN A 179 -13.25 10.56 -17.90
CA ASN A 179 -13.89 11.65 -17.16
C ASN A 179 -13.09 12.05 -15.91
N VAL A 180 -11.78 12.20 -16.08
CA VAL A 180 -10.81 12.54 -15.02
C VAL A 180 -10.06 13.81 -15.42
N PRO A 181 -9.88 14.81 -14.52
CA PRO A 181 -9.12 16.01 -14.83
C PRO A 181 -7.70 15.70 -15.29
N ARG A 182 -7.17 16.49 -16.24
CA ARG A 182 -5.81 16.30 -16.78
C ARG A 182 -4.75 16.29 -15.67
N SER A 183 -4.88 17.18 -14.68
CA SER A 183 -3.97 17.24 -13.53
C SER A 183 -3.93 15.94 -12.74
N THR A 184 -5.08 15.29 -12.55
CA THR A 184 -5.17 13.99 -11.88
C THR A 184 -4.50 12.90 -12.70
N ILE A 185 -4.63 12.91 -14.04
CA ILE A 185 -3.95 11.95 -14.91
C ILE A 185 -2.44 12.11 -14.83
N TYR A 186 -1.91 13.33 -14.90
CA TYR A 186 -0.47 13.58 -14.70
C TYR A 186 -0.01 13.08 -13.33
N GLY A 187 -0.80 13.33 -12.27
CA GLY A 187 -0.51 12.79 -10.95
C GLY A 187 -0.50 11.26 -10.89
N ILE A 188 -1.36 10.58 -11.65
CA ILE A 188 -1.37 9.12 -11.77
C ILE A 188 -0.12 8.62 -12.49
N ILE A 189 0.22 9.23 -13.64
CA ILE A 189 1.40 8.86 -14.44
C ILE A 189 2.70 9.04 -13.63
N ASN A 190 2.84 10.16 -12.92
CA ASN A 190 4.02 10.44 -12.11
C ASN A 190 4.19 9.47 -10.93
N ASN A 191 3.10 8.88 -10.43
CA ASN A 191 3.11 7.94 -9.32
C ASN A 191 2.93 6.47 -9.78
N LYS A 192 3.16 6.16 -11.07
CA LYS A 192 2.89 4.82 -11.64
C LYS A 192 3.61 3.70 -10.86
N ASP A 193 4.86 3.91 -10.49
CA ASP A 193 5.68 2.86 -9.86
C ASP A 193 5.18 2.54 -8.44
N ILE A 194 4.74 3.58 -7.72
CA ILE A 194 4.16 3.45 -6.38
C ILE A 194 2.83 2.70 -6.48
N LEU A 195 1.97 3.07 -7.44
CA LEU A 195 0.68 2.42 -7.65
C LEU A 195 0.84 0.94 -8.05
N ASN A 196 1.82 0.62 -8.90
CA ASN A 196 2.14 -0.74 -9.30
C ASN A 196 2.70 -1.58 -8.14
N LYS A 197 3.61 -1.02 -7.32
CA LYS A 197 4.11 -1.69 -6.10
C LYS A 197 2.95 -1.97 -5.14
N LEU A 198 2.07 -0.99 -4.95
CA LEU A 198 0.94 -1.12 -4.04
C LEU A 198 -0.05 -2.20 -4.52
N ALA A 199 -0.33 -2.24 -5.82
CA ALA A 199 -1.16 -3.28 -6.44
C ALA A 199 -0.60 -4.69 -6.20
N LYS A 200 0.74 -4.86 -6.29
CA LYS A 200 1.41 -6.13 -6.01
C LYS A 200 1.36 -6.51 -4.52
N SER A 201 1.50 -5.54 -3.63
CA SER A 201 1.50 -5.78 -2.17
C SER A 201 0.12 -6.12 -1.59
N GLN A 202 -0.97 -5.71 -2.25
CA GLN A 202 -2.33 -5.89 -1.76
C GLN A 202 -3.28 -6.38 -2.87
N PRO A 203 -3.14 -7.65 -3.32
CA PRO A 203 -3.94 -8.20 -4.41
C PRO A 203 -5.44 -8.27 -4.10
N SER A 204 -5.82 -8.37 -2.81
CA SER A 204 -7.22 -8.48 -2.37
C SER A 204 -7.86 -7.15 -1.94
N ALA A 205 -7.08 -6.08 -1.74
CA ALA A 205 -7.61 -4.77 -1.27
C ALA A 205 -8.27 -3.93 -2.38
N GLY A 206 -8.58 -4.56 -3.51
CA GLY A 206 -8.89 -3.94 -4.80
C GLY A 206 -10.08 -2.98 -4.85
N LEU A 207 -10.92 -2.89 -3.81
CA LEU A 207 -12.22 -2.22 -3.95
C LEU A 207 -12.34 -0.86 -3.26
N ASN A 208 -11.67 -0.60 -2.13
CA ASN A 208 -11.91 0.62 -1.35
C ASN A 208 -10.67 1.14 -0.59
N LEU A 209 -9.50 1.18 -1.24
CA LEU A 209 -8.41 2.02 -0.71
C LEU A 209 -8.75 3.51 -0.95
N GLU A 210 -9.66 4.06 -0.14
CA GLU A 210 -10.14 5.44 -0.30
C GLU A 210 -9.06 6.50 -0.09
N ARG A 211 -7.93 6.16 0.54
CA ARG A 211 -6.77 7.06 0.58
C ARG A 211 -5.54 6.31 1.05
N TYR A 212 -4.66 5.95 0.12
CA TYR A 212 -3.25 5.82 0.48
C TYR A 212 -2.77 7.23 0.83
N ARG A 213 -2.76 7.57 2.12
CA ARG A 213 -2.15 8.83 2.58
C ARG A 213 -0.65 8.64 2.46
N LYS A 214 -0.02 9.47 1.62
CA LYS A 214 1.43 9.46 1.41
C LYS A 214 2.16 9.75 2.73
N ASP A 215 1.53 10.57 3.56
CA ASP A 215 1.88 10.76 4.95
C ASP A 215 1.28 9.58 5.71
N GLY A 216 2.13 8.59 6.01
CA GLY A 216 1.78 7.57 6.99
C GLY A 216 1.21 8.24 8.23
N SER A 217 0.28 7.56 8.90
CA SER A 217 -0.23 8.03 10.19
C SER A 217 0.92 8.52 11.06
N ARG A 218 0.72 9.64 11.78
CA ARG A 218 1.69 10.10 12.81
C ARG A 218 2.01 8.98 13.80
N PHE A 219 1.15 7.97 13.88
CA PHE A 219 1.24 6.82 14.75
C PHE A 219 1.38 5.52 13.94
N ARG A 220 2.12 5.51 12.83
CA ARG A 220 2.32 4.32 12.00
C ARG A 220 2.79 3.10 12.81
N ILE A 221 3.77 3.30 13.70
CA ILE A 221 4.29 2.24 14.57
C ILE A 221 3.18 1.70 15.49
N LEU A 222 2.37 2.58 16.08
CA LEU A 222 1.24 2.18 16.92
C LEU A 222 0.18 1.42 16.13
N GLU A 223 -0.12 1.84 14.90
CA GLU A 223 -1.04 1.13 14.00
C GLU A 223 -0.51 -0.26 13.65
N GLU A 224 0.79 -0.40 13.36
CA GLU A 224 1.44 -1.69 13.11
C GLU A 224 1.39 -2.60 14.35
N LEU A 225 1.63 -2.06 15.55
CA LEU A 225 1.50 -2.79 16.81
C LEU A 225 0.05 -3.24 17.08
N LEU A 226 -0.93 -2.35 16.88
CA LEU A 226 -2.35 -2.67 17.07
C LEU A 226 -2.84 -3.74 16.08
N VAL A 227 -2.41 -3.66 14.82
CA VAL A 227 -2.72 -4.70 13.83
C VAL A 227 -2.13 -6.03 14.27
N THR A 228 -0.85 -6.04 14.66
CA THR A 228 -0.15 -7.26 15.10
C THR A 228 -0.83 -7.88 16.33
N TRP A 229 -1.11 -7.07 17.35
CA TRP A 229 -1.83 -7.49 18.55
C TRP A 229 -3.22 -8.07 18.22
N SER A 230 -3.96 -7.44 17.30
CA SER A 230 -5.29 -7.92 16.90
C SER A 230 -5.25 -9.26 16.17
N LEU A 231 -4.21 -9.51 15.37
CA LEU A 231 -4.02 -10.78 14.67
C LEU A 231 -3.68 -11.90 15.65
N ILE A 232 -2.75 -11.64 16.57
CA ILE A 232 -2.36 -12.57 17.64
C ILE A 232 -3.59 -12.90 18.51
N SER A 233 -4.32 -11.89 18.96
CA SER A 233 -5.51 -12.06 19.81
C SER A 233 -6.59 -12.92 19.14
N ARG A 234 -6.81 -12.74 17.83
CA ARG A 234 -7.74 -13.59 17.08
C ARG A 234 -7.28 -15.04 17.04
N GLN A 235 -6.00 -15.30 16.80
CA GLN A 235 -5.46 -16.67 16.80
C GLN A 235 -5.66 -17.37 18.15
N HIS A 236 -5.39 -16.69 19.27
CA HIS A 236 -5.64 -17.25 20.60
C HIS A 236 -7.12 -17.55 20.85
N SER A 237 -8.03 -16.68 20.40
CA SER A 237 -9.48 -16.92 20.54
C SER A 237 -9.98 -18.17 19.81
N TYR A 238 -9.35 -18.54 18.68
CA TYR A 238 -9.68 -19.78 17.97
C TYR A 238 -9.19 -21.02 18.71
N GLN A 239 -8.01 -20.97 19.32
CA GLN A 239 -7.48 -22.10 20.09
C GLN A 239 -8.30 -22.37 21.36
N GLN A 240 -8.79 -21.32 22.03
CA GLN A 240 -9.68 -21.49 23.18
C GLN A 240 -11.04 -22.10 22.83
N LYS A 241 -11.59 -21.78 21.64
CA LYS A 241 -12.84 -22.40 21.17
C LYS A 241 -12.65 -23.84 20.68
N ALA A 242 -11.46 -24.20 20.21
CA ALA A 242 -11.14 -25.57 19.82
C ALA A 242 -10.97 -26.50 21.03
N TYR A 243 -10.64 -25.94 22.20
CA TYR A 243 -10.53 -26.66 23.47
C TYR A 243 -11.83 -26.50 24.27
N VAL A 244 -12.94 -27.03 23.76
CA VAL A 244 -14.03 -27.47 24.64
C VAL A 244 -13.66 -28.89 25.03
N PRO A 245 -13.12 -29.13 26.23
CA PRO A 245 -12.87 -30.49 26.66
C PRO A 245 -14.21 -31.23 26.59
N SER A 246 -14.24 -32.29 25.80
CA SER A 246 -15.39 -33.19 25.65
C SER A 246 -15.61 -33.91 26.99
N PHE A 247 -16.12 -33.17 27.97
CA PHE A 247 -16.55 -33.66 29.28
C PHE A 247 -17.92 -34.34 29.12
N CYS A 248 -17.97 -35.38 28.30
CA CYS A 248 -19.12 -36.28 28.17
C CYS A 248 -18.60 -37.63 27.66
N ASP A 249 -17.75 -38.30 28.45
CA ASP A 249 -17.76 -39.77 28.46
C ASP A 249 -18.67 -40.20 29.62
N PRO A 250 -19.93 -40.59 29.35
CA PRO A 250 -20.87 -41.03 30.38
C PRO A 250 -20.60 -42.46 30.88
N GLN A 251 -19.38 -43.00 30.66
CA GLN A 251 -19.05 -44.40 30.96
C GLN A 251 -18.50 -44.65 32.38
N ASP A 252 -18.09 -43.61 33.10
CA ASP A 252 -17.59 -43.74 34.49
C ASP A 252 -18.67 -43.52 35.57
N ALA A 253 -19.94 -43.58 35.17
CA ALA A 253 -21.07 -43.41 36.07
C ALA A 253 -21.77 -44.73 36.42
N PHE A 254 -21.04 -45.84 36.63
CA PHE A 254 -21.58 -47.06 37.25
C PHE A 254 -20.52 -47.84 38.03
#